data_AF-A0A2V8DGS5-F1
#
_entry.id   AF-A0A2V8DGS5-F1
#
_cell.length_a   1.000
_cell.length_b   1.000
_cell.length_c   1.000
_cell.angle_alpha   90.00
_cell.angle_beta   90.00
_cell.angle_gamma   90.00
#
_symmetry.space_group_name_H-M   'P 1'
#
loop_
_entity.id
_entity.type
_entity.pdbx_description
1 polymer ?
#
loop_
_entity_poly.entity_id
_entity_poly.type
_entity_poly.pdbx_seq_one_letter_code
_entity_poly.pdbx_strand_id
1 'polypeptide(L)' 'MVIHGGMGVYSDRASRYGRNYHHGGGGPGYDLGATVYAKTPLGRVSIAVFVNSSSGPRAEDREASLLARLLG' A
#
# COMPACT_ATOMS: atom_id res chain seq x y z
N MET A 1 -2.95 10.53 -12.41
CA MET A 1 -3.46 9.50 -11.49
C MET A 1 -4.90 9.22 -11.89
N VAL A 2 -5.21 8.03 -12.41
CA VAL A 2 -6.58 7.68 -12.82
C VAL A 2 -7.20 6.83 -11.72
N ILE A 3 -8.16 7.40 -11.00
CA ILE A 3 -8.94 6.71 -9.96
C ILE A 3 -10.06 5.94 -10.68
N HIS A 4 -9.82 4.68 -11.07
CA HIS A 4 -10.94 3.78 -11.36
C HIS A 4 -11.42 3.22 -10.01
N GLY A 5 -12.52 3.77 -9.49
CA GLY A 5 -13.15 3.30 -8.25
C GLY A 5 -13.79 1.94 -8.45
N GLY A 6 -13.23 0.90 -7.82
CA GLY A 6 -13.95 -0.35 -7.55
C GLY A 6 -14.79 -0.26 -6.28
N MET A 7 -15.19 -1.41 -5.72
CA MET A 7 -15.87 -1.56 -4.42
C MET A 7 -14.96 -1.18 -3.23
N GLY A 8 -14.52 0.07 -3.15
CA GLY A 8 -13.64 0.58 -2.10
C GLY A 8 -12.14 0.40 -2.35
N VAL A 9 -11.72 -0.30 -3.41
CA VAL A 9 -10.31 -0.55 -3.72
C VAL A 9 -9.81 0.40 -4.80
N TYR A 10 -8.62 0.96 -4.61
CA TYR A 10 -7.92 1.77 -5.61
C TYR A 10 -6.90 0.90 -6.35
N SER A 11 -6.72 1.15 -7.64
CA SER A 11 -5.71 0.45 -8.44
C SER A 11 -4.70 1.43 -9.02
N ASP A 12 -3.41 1.18 -8.83
CA ASP A 12 -2.35 1.90 -9.52
C ASP A 12 -1.84 1.08 -10.71
N ARG A 13 -2.15 1.55 -11.92
CA ARG A 13 -1.69 0.93 -13.17
C ARG A 13 -0.27 1.34 -13.55
N ALA A 14 0.24 2.44 -13.01
CA ALA A 14 1.54 3.00 -13.34
C ALA A 14 2.68 2.43 -12.47
N SER A 15 2.36 1.59 -11.48
CA SER A 15 3.39 0.99 -10.64
C SER A 15 4.35 0.12 -11.44
N ARG A 16 5.65 0.23 -11.10
CA ARG A 16 6.73 -0.60 -11.66
C ARG A 16 6.57 -2.10 -11.39
N TYR A 17 5.71 -2.48 -10.45
CA TYR A 17 5.42 -3.88 -10.10
C TYR A 17 4.14 -4.42 -10.76
N GLY A 18 3.72 -3.79 -11.86
CA GLY A 18 2.46 -4.08 -12.53
C GLY A 18 1.28 -3.38 -11.87
N ARG A 19 0.06 -3.69 -12.31
CA ARG A 19 -1.16 -3.12 -11.70
C ARG A 19 -1.28 -3.60 -10.26
N ASN A 20 -1.15 -2.68 -9.31
CA ASN A 20 -1.32 -2.97 -7.90
C ASN A 20 -2.71 -2.55 -7.42
N TYR A 21 -3.15 -3.15 -6.33
CA TYR A 21 -4.43 -2.88 -5.70
C TYR A 21 -4.17 -2.48 -4.25
N HIS A 22 -4.75 -1.37 -3.84
CA HIS A 22 -4.56 -0.77 -2.53
C HIS A 22 -5.93 -0.47 -1.90
N HIS A 23 -6.03 -0.64 -0.58
CA HIS A 23 -7.06 -0.03 0.23
C HIS A 23 -6.44 0.51 1.51
N GLY A 24 -6.85 1.69 1.93
CA GLY A 24 -6.32 2.36 3.10
C GLY A 24 -7.42 3.13 3.81
N GLY A 25 -7.08 3.57 5.01
CA GLY A 25 -8.01 4.35 5.81
C GLY A 25 -7.32 4.86 7.06
N GLY A 26 -7.85 5.95 7.59
CA GLY A 26 -7.34 6.53 8.82
C GLY A 26 -8.48 7.15 9.61
N GLY A 27 -8.27 7.24 10.91
CA GLY A 27 -9.19 7.87 11.85
C GLY A 27 -8.42 8.36 13.08
N PRO A 28 -9.11 8.99 14.05
CA PRO A 28 -8.45 9.46 15.26
C PRO A 28 -7.69 8.32 15.96
N GLY A 29 -6.37 8.48 16.09
CA GLY A 29 -5.50 7.50 16.73
C GLY A 29 -4.99 6.36 15.84
N TYR A 30 -5.29 6.34 14.54
CA TYR A 30 -4.73 5.30 13.66
C TYR A 30 -4.60 5.71 12.18
N ASP A 31 -3.74 4.97 11.49
CA ASP A 31 -3.61 4.97 10.04
C ASP A 31 -3.33 3.53 9.56
N LEU A 32 -3.93 3.11 8.46
CA LEU A 32 -3.76 1.77 7.91
C LEU A 32 -3.75 1.76 6.39
N GLY A 33 -3.04 0.79 5.84
CA GLY A 33 -2.96 0.56 4.40
C GLY A 33 -2.66 -0.90 4.11
N ALA A 34 -3.21 -1.41 3.03
CA ALA A 34 -2.88 -2.72 2.51
C ALA A 34 -2.77 -2.67 0.99
N THR A 35 -1.67 -3.20 0.47
CA THR A 35 -1.38 -3.23 -0.97
C THR A 35 -0.95 -4.61 -1.43
N VAL A 36 -1.43 -5.01 -2.60
CA VAL A 36 -0.96 -6.18 -3.32
C VAL A 36 -0.08 -5.75 -4.48
N TYR A 37 1.19 -6.16 -4.41
CA TYR A 37 2.20 -6.01 -5.44
C TYR A 37 2.21 -7.26 -6.32
N ALA A 38 1.69 -7.15 -7.53
CA ALA A 38 1.42 -8.33 -8.37
C ALA A 38 2.68 -8.95 -8.98
N LYS A 39 3.70 -8.13 -9.30
CA LYS A 39 4.93 -8.57 -10.00
C LYS A 39 6.17 -7.97 -9.33
N THR A 40 6.61 -8.58 -8.23
CA THR A 40 7.92 -8.29 -7.64
C THR A 40 8.93 -9.38 -7.99
N PRO A 41 10.24 -9.15 -7.83
CA PRO A 41 11.26 -10.21 -7.92
C PRO A 41 10.99 -11.44 -7.03
N LEU A 42 10.27 -11.27 -5.92
CA LEU A 42 9.89 -12.34 -5.01
C LEU A 42 8.56 -13.02 -5.40
N GLY A 43 8.00 -12.70 -6.56
CA GLY A 43 6.65 -13.09 -6.96
C GLY A 43 5.59 -12.09 -6.47
N ARG A 44 4.39 -12.57 -6.15
CA ARG A 44 3.32 -11.74 -5.61
C ARG A 44 3.60 -11.45 -4.13
N VAL A 45 3.60 -10.19 -3.76
CA VAL A 45 3.81 -9.74 -2.37
C VAL A 45 2.59 -8.95 -1.91
N SER A 46 2.12 -9.22 -0.70
CA SER A 46 1.07 -8.44 -0.04
C SER A 46 1.66 -7.81 1.21
N ILE A 47 1.49 -6.50 1.36
CA ILE A 47 1.93 -5.76 2.54
C ILE A 47 0.71 -5.12 3.16
N ALA A 48 0.56 -5.29 4.48
CA ALA A 48 -0.42 -4.58 5.28
C ALA A 48 0.32 -3.87 6.42
N VAL A 49 -0.01 -2.61 6.64
CA VAL A 49 0.57 -1.77 7.67
C VAL A 49 -0.54 -1.18 8.51
N PHE A 50 -0.32 -1.20 9.82
CA PHE A 50 -1.14 -0.50 10.79
C PHE A 50 -0.23 0.39 11.64
N VAL A 51 -0.62 1.65 11.81
CA VAL A 51 0.05 2.62 12.67
C VAL A 51 -0.94 3.05 13.73
N ASN A 52 -0.55 2.92 15.00
CA ASN A 52 -1.38 3.27 16.17
C ASN A 52 -1.34 4.77 16.50
N SER A 53 -1.21 5.61 15.49
CA SER A 53 -1.24 7.06 15.65
C SER A 53 -1.66 7.71 14.34
N SER A 54 -2.57 8.69 14.44
CA SER A 54 -2.98 9.53 13.32
C SER A 54 -2.05 10.74 13.10
N SER A 55 -1.13 11.01 14.03
CA SER A 55 -0.11 12.07 13.93
C SER A 55 1.30 11.53 13.67
N GLY A 56 1.44 10.21 13.58
CA GLY A 56 2.69 9.51 13.36
C GLY A 56 3.06 9.37 11.87
N PRO A 57 4.07 8.53 11.58
CA PRO A 57 4.42 8.12 10.22
C PRO A 57 3.20 7.53 9.50
N ARG A 58 3.00 7.86 8.22
CA ARG A 58 1.87 7.33 7.45
C ARG A 58 2.05 5.84 7.19
N ALA A 59 0.95 5.10 7.13
CA ALA A 59 0.97 3.67 6.79
C ALA A 59 1.58 3.43 5.39
N GLU A 60 1.25 4.30 4.42
CA GLU A 60 1.80 4.25 3.05
C GLU A 60 3.33 4.41 3.01
N ASP A 61 3.90 5.33 3.79
CA ASP A 61 5.36 5.55 3.85
C ASP A 61 6.09 4.33 4.41
N ARG A 62 5.48 3.68 5.42
CA ARG A 62 6.00 2.46 6.05
C ARG A 62 5.90 1.27 5.11
N GLU A 63 4.82 1.18 4.35
CA GLU A 63 4.65 0.16 3.32
C GLU A 63 5.74 0.26 2.25
N ALA A 64 5.96 1.46 1.69
CA ALA A 64 6.98 1.70 0.68
C ALA A 64 8.39 1.37 1.21
N SER A 65 8.68 1.75 2.46
CA SER A 65 9.94 1.45 3.13
C SER A 65 10.16 -0.05 3.32
N LEU A 66 9.11 -0.79 3.72
CA LEU A 66 9.17 -2.23 3.91
C LEU A 66 9.35 -2.95 2.57
N LEU A 67 8.62 -2.56 1.53
CA LEU A 67 8.79 -3.11 0.19
C LEU A 67 10.20 -2.91 -0.33
N ALA A 68 10.77 -1.71 -0.17
CA ALA A 68 12.13 -1.41 -0.58
C ALA A 68 13.16 -2.31 0.15
N ARG A 69 12.94 -2.60 1.43
CA ARG A 69 13.79 -3.52 2.22
C ARG A 69 13.63 -4.98 1.83
N LEU A 70 12.44 -5.39 1.40
CA LEU A 70 12.19 -6.77 0.95
C LEU A 70 12.78 -7.03 -0.44
N LEU A 71 12.91 -6.00 -1.27
CA LEU A 71 13.31 -6.12 -2.68
C LEU A 71 14.72 -5.61 -3.00
N GLY A 72 15.40 -4.97 -2.03
CA GLY A 72 16.81 -4.57 -2.10
C GLY A 72 17.70 -5.60 -1.44
#